data_AF-A0A1K1Y4U6-F1
#
_entry.id   AF-A0A1K1Y4U6-F1
#
_cell.length_a   1.000
_cell.length_b   1.000
_cell.length_c   1.000
_cell.angle_alpha   90.00
_cell.angle_beta   90.00
_cell.angle_gamma   90.00
#
_symmetry.space_group_name_H-M   'P 1'
#
loop_
_entity.id
_entity.type
_entity.pdbx_description
1 polymer ?
#
loop_
_entity_poly.entity_id
_entity_poly.type
_entity_poly.pdbx_seq_one_letter_code
_entity_poly.pdbx_strand_id
1 'polypeptide(L)'
;MNISDDNHGQSASQSGRAQNEQESWANNQKTHSEEAKESRAAREKERLLWEEEERLKKIEERERVEKERLEAERRALYAELEGLDYDLLSLVDYPTDHELYAAKRARTLWFIALGSALFLFLASLLSLTSPWVGGIAGGIAFVLWLTHGAGMMSYFPSLNRYPNLVTQRKRLKRDLIEYIRNLEGRQGYMHRIYPLVQFNPRLGARKFKRLALMSKEHTLLANLRTLQDTRAYHEYMVEALRGYQELLQQEKEDKFVESMDFDPELLEEKAQQQAQKDNTAAPAEQKESPKAAQEPDPTLFTPRDQG
;
A
#
# COMPACT_ATOMS: atom_id res chain seq x y z
N MET A 1 -80.79 0.09 102.07
CA MET A 1 -81.55 -0.55 100.99
C MET A 1 -80.55 -1.18 100.04
N ASN A 2 -80.62 -2.52 99.93
CA ASN A 2 -79.92 -3.31 98.92
C ASN A 2 -80.26 -2.80 97.51
N ILE A 3 -79.30 -2.90 96.60
CA ILE A 3 -79.42 -3.66 95.34
C ILE A 3 -77.98 -3.95 94.89
N SER A 4 -77.68 -5.24 94.83
CA SER A 4 -76.55 -5.83 94.13
C SER A 4 -76.94 -5.99 92.66
N ASP A 5 -75.99 -5.85 91.75
CA ASP A 5 -76.01 -6.61 90.51
C ASP A 5 -74.59 -6.87 90.03
N ASP A 6 -74.37 -8.14 89.70
CA ASP A 6 -73.13 -8.75 89.25
C ASP A 6 -72.78 -8.30 87.83
N ASN A 7 -71.49 -8.11 87.53
CA ASN A 7 -70.98 -8.54 86.23
C ASN A 7 -69.49 -8.91 86.30
N HIS A 8 -69.22 -10.18 86.03
CA HIS A 8 -67.90 -10.76 85.87
C HIS A 8 -67.32 -10.45 84.48
N GLY A 9 -66.01 -10.26 84.41
CA GLY A 9 -65.20 -10.87 83.36
C GLY A 9 -64.34 -9.95 82.50
N GLN A 10 -63.10 -10.42 82.29
CA GLN A 10 -62.15 -10.05 81.22
C GLN A 10 -61.19 -8.87 81.50
N SER A 11 -60.18 -9.14 82.34
CA SER A 11 -58.96 -8.33 82.42
C SER A 11 -57.73 -9.23 82.32
N ALA A 12 -57.49 -9.83 81.15
CA ALA A 12 -56.29 -10.62 80.88
C ALA A 12 -55.99 -10.76 79.37
N SER A 13 -55.84 -9.64 78.65
CA SER A 13 -55.38 -9.68 77.24
C SER A 13 -54.83 -8.37 76.67
N GLN A 14 -54.52 -7.36 77.49
CA GLN A 14 -54.06 -6.04 77.00
C GLN A 14 -52.56 -5.76 77.13
N SER A 15 -51.79 -6.49 77.94
CA SER A 15 -50.35 -6.21 78.11
C SER A 15 -49.44 -6.79 77.01
N GLY A 16 -49.88 -7.83 76.29
CA GLY A 16 -49.13 -8.41 75.17
C GLY A 16 -49.32 -7.71 73.82
N ARG A 17 -50.31 -6.79 73.71
CA ARG A 17 -50.63 -6.10 72.45
C ARG A 17 -49.81 -4.81 72.26
N ALA A 18 -49.55 -4.08 73.35
CA ALA A 18 -48.79 -2.84 73.33
C ALA A 18 -47.27 -3.03 73.06
N GLN A 19 -46.66 -4.12 73.55
CA GLN A 19 -45.26 -4.44 73.23
C GLN A 19 -45.09 -4.90 71.77
N ASN A 20 -46.05 -5.66 71.25
CA ASN A 20 -46.04 -6.11 69.86
C ASN A 20 -46.25 -4.94 68.87
N GLU A 21 -47.07 -3.94 69.25
CA GLU A 21 -47.27 -2.72 68.45
C GLU A 21 -46.03 -1.81 68.44
N GLN A 22 -45.30 -1.67 69.56
CA GLN A 22 -44.04 -0.92 69.60
C GLN A 22 -42.91 -1.58 68.81
N GLU A 23 -42.77 -2.91 68.88
CA GLU A 23 -41.80 -3.64 68.05
C GLU A 23 -42.17 -3.56 66.56
N SER A 24 -43.45 -3.59 66.21
CA SER A 24 -43.91 -3.43 64.82
C SER A 24 -43.60 -2.04 64.25
N TRP A 25 -43.75 -0.97 65.06
CA TRP A 25 -43.42 0.41 64.65
C TRP A 25 -41.91 0.63 64.48
N ALA A 26 -41.09 0.07 65.37
CA ALA A 26 -39.63 0.14 65.28
C ALA A 26 -39.08 -0.67 64.11
N ASN A 27 -39.67 -1.83 63.80
CA ASN A 27 -39.33 -2.61 62.60
C ASN A 27 -39.76 -1.89 61.32
N ASN A 28 -40.95 -1.28 61.28
CA ASN A 28 -41.41 -0.52 60.11
C ASN A 28 -40.59 0.75 59.85
N GLN A 29 -40.09 1.42 60.89
CA GLN A 29 -39.17 2.54 60.72
C GLN A 29 -37.79 2.09 60.23
N LYS A 30 -37.30 0.95 60.71
CA LYS A 30 -36.04 0.37 60.23
C LYS A 30 -36.15 -0.04 58.76
N THR A 31 -37.21 -0.74 58.36
CA THR A 31 -37.44 -1.14 56.96
C THR A 31 -37.59 0.07 56.04
N HIS A 32 -38.38 1.08 56.41
CA HIS A 32 -38.46 2.33 55.62
C HIS A 32 -37.13 3.09 55.55
N SER A 33 -36.31 3.05 56.59
CA SER A 33 -34.98 3.69 56.59
C SER A 33 -33.96 2.93 55.74
N GLU A 34 -34.08 1.59 55.67
CA GLU A 34 -33.26 0.71 54.84
C GLU A 34 -33.66 0.84 53.37
N GLU A 35 -34.96 0.81 53.05
CA GLU A 35 -35.50 1.06 51.70
C GLU A 35 -35.11 2.47 51.19
N ALA A 36 -35.11 3.48 52.05
CA ALA A 36 -34.67 4.83 51.68
C ALA A 36 -33.16 4.91 51.40
N LYS A 37 -32.33 4.10 52.08
CA LYS A 37 -30.89 4.00 51.80
C LYS A 37 -30.62 3.22 50.51
N GLU A 38 -31.34 2.13 50.27
CA GLU A 38 -31.25 1.36 49.03
C GLU A 38 -31.71 2.16 47.82
N SER A 39 -32.79 2.95 47.94
CA SER A 39 -33.26 3.86 46.89
C SER A 39 -32.24 4.96 46.56
N ARG A 40 -31.54 5.49 47.57
CA ARG A 40 -30.45 6.46 47.36
C ARG A 40 -29.23 5.81 46.71
N ALA A 41 -28.84 4.62 47.17
CA ALA A 41 -27.75 3.86 46.58
C ALA A 41 -28.04 3.42 45.13
N ALA A 42 -29.29 3.10 44.80
CA ALA A 42 -29.71 2.79 43.43
C ALA A 42 -29.59 4.01 42.51
N ARG A 43 -30.05 5.20 42.96
CA ARG A 43 -29.90 6.46 42.22
C ARG A 43 -28.45 6.91 42.06
N GLU A 44 -27.60 6.64 43.05
CA GLU A 44 -26.16 6.91 42.97
C GLU A 44 -25.48 5.96 41.96
N LYS A 45 -25.85 4.68 41.94
CA LYS A 45 -25.37 3.73 40.93
C LYS A 45 -25.80 4.13 39.51
N GLU A 46 -27.05 4.53 39.31
CA GLU A 46 -27.53 5.01 38.01
C GLU A 46 -26.79 6.27 37.55
N ARG A 47 -26.49 7.21 38.46
CA ARG A 47 -25.68 8.40 38.15
C ARG A 47 -24.25 8.03 37.76
N LEU A 48 -23.62 7.10 38.48
CA LEU A 48 -22.27 6.63 38.15
C LEU A 48 -22.23 5.92 36.79
N LEU A 49 -23.23 5.09 36.49
CA LEU A 49 -23.36 4.43 35.18
C LEU A 49 -23.53 5.46 34.05
N TRP A 50 -24.39 6.48 34.25
CA TRP A 50 -24.55 7.56 33.29
C TRP A 50 -23.25 8.35 33.06
N GLU A 51 -22.52 8.66 34.13
CA GLU A 51 -21.22 9.33 34.06
C GLU A 51 -20.15 8.48 33.36
N GLU A 52 -20.16 7.17 33.56
CA GLU A 52 -19.27 6.23 32.86
C GLU A 52 -19.61 6.12 31.37
N GLU A 53 -20.90 6.05 31.02
CA GLU A 53 -21.36 6.07 29.63
C GLU A 53 -20.97 7.37 28.91
N GLU A 54 -21.09 8.53 29.56
CA GLU A 54 -20.64 9.80 28.99
C GLU A 54 -19.11 9.85 28.78
N ARG A 55 -18.33 9.28 29.70
CA ARG A 55 -16.86 9.20 29.54
C ARG A 55 -16.50 8.29 28.38
N LEU A 56 -17.15 7.14 28.25
CA LEU A 56 -16.93 6.23 27.14
C LEU A 56 -17.30 6.87 25.80
N LYS A 57 -18.44 7.58 25.72
CA LYS A 57 -18.82 8.34 24.52
C LYS A 57 -17.78 9.40 24.15
N LYS A 58 -17.24 10.13 25.14
CA LYS A 58 -16.17 11.13 24.92
C LYS A 58 -14.85 10.50 24.48
N ILE A 59 -14.51 9.31 24.98
CA ILE A 59 -13.32 8.57 24.54
C ILE A 59 -13.52 8.09 23.10
N GLU A 60 -14.67 7.52 22.79
CA GLU A 60 -15.00 7.03 21.45
C GLU A 60 -15.03 8.17 20.42
N GLU A 61 -15.59 9.33 20.77
CA GLU A 61 -15.58 10.51 19.92
C GLU A 61 -14.16 11.00 19.63
N ARG A 62 -13.28 11.03 20.64
CA ARG A 62 -11.85 11.36 20.45
C ARG A 62 -11.15 10.36 19.54
N GLU A 63 -11.38 9.07 19.74
CA GLU A 63 -10.82 8.02 18.89
C GLU A 63 -11.31 8.11 17.45
N ARG A 64 -12.58 8.46 17.23
CA ARG A 64 -13.13 8.67 15.88
C ARG A 64 -12.45 9.84 15.18
N VAL A 65 -12.34 10.99 15.87
CA VAL A 65 -11.66 12.17 15.32
C VAL A 65 -10.18 11.88 15.03
N GLU A 66 -9.48 11.14 15.90
CA GLU A 66 -8.10 10.74 15.65
C GLU A 66 -7.96 9.80 14.44
N LYS A 67 -8.87 8.82 14.31
CA LYS A 67 -8.90 7.92 13.14
C LYS A 67 -9.13 8.69 11.84
N GLU A 68 -10.10 9.60 11.83
CA GLU A 68 -10.39 10.45 10.66
C GLU A 68 -9.17 11.31 10.27
N ARG A 69 -8.47 11.89 11.26
CA ARG A 69 -7.24 12.65 11.00
C ARG A 69 -6.14 11.77 10.39
N LEU A 70 -5.95 10.56 10.91
CA LEU A 70 -4.96 9.61 10.38
C LEU A 70 -5.34 9.12 8.97
N GLU A 71 -6.63 8.94 8.70
CA GLU A 71 -7.12 8.55 7.37
C GLU A 71 -6.95 9.69 6.36
N ALA A 72 -7.26 10.93 6.73
CA ALA A 72 -7.01 12.10 5.91
C ALA A 72 -5.51 12.27 5.59
N GLU A 73 -4.64 12.07 6.59
CA GLU A 73 -3.20 12.07 6.39
C GLU A 73 -2.74 10.96 5.44
N ARG A 74 -3.26 9.73 5.59
CA ARG A 74 -2.97 8.63 4.66
C ARG A 74 -3.43 8.94 3.23
N ARG A 75 -4.63 9.51 3.07
CA ARG A 75 -5.14 9.91 1.76
C ARG A 75 -4.26 10.95 1.09
N ALA A 76 -3.76 11.92 1.84
CA ALA A 76 -2.81 12.91 1.31
C ALA A 76 -1.55 12.23 0.75
N LEU A 77 -0.99 11.24 1.47
CA LEU A 77 0.18 10.49 0.99
C LEU A 77 -0.12 9.67 -0.26
N TYR A 78 -1.31 9.08 -0.34
CA TYR A 78 -1.69 8.30 -1.52
C TYR A 78 -1.86 9.19 -2.75
N ALA A 79 -2.41 10.40 -2.57
CA ALA A 79 -2.49 11.38 -3.64
C ALA A 79 -1.10 11.81 -4.14
N GLU A 80 -0.09 11.89 -3.27
CA GLU A 80 1.30 12.18 -3.67
C GLU A 80 1.88 11.14 -4.64
N LEU A 81 1.38 9.88 -4.66
CA LEU A 81 1.84 8.83 -5.58
C LEU A 81 1.66 9.24 -7.05
N GLU A 82 0.56 9.91 -7.39
CA GLU A 82 0.29 10.33 -8.77
C GLU A 82 1.25 11.42 -9.26
N GLY A 83 1.80 12.22 -8.33
CA GLY A 83 2.71 13.32 -8.62
C GLY A 83 4.20 12.94 -8.67
N LEU A 84 4.53 11.65 -8.51
CA LEU A 84 5.92 11.20 -8.50
C LEU A 84 6.53 11.21 -9.91
N ASP A 85 7.82 11.57 -9.99
CA ASP A 85 8.62 11.43 -11.20
C ASP A 85 9.02 9.95 -11.42
N TYR A 86 8.16 9.21 -12.10
CA TYR A 86 8.40 7.80 -12.47
C TYR A 86 9.47 7.65 -13.55
N ASP A 87 9.73 8.68 -14.36
CA ASP A 87 10.76 8.63 -15.41
C ASP A 87 12.16 8.62 -14.78
N LEU A 88 12.37 9.43 -13.73
CA LEU A 88 13.60 9.41 -12.95
C LEU A 88 13.80 8.08 -12.20
N LEU A 89 12.74 7.53 -11.61
CA LEU A 89 12.78 6.24 -10.87
C LEU A 89 13.03 5.04 -11.77
N SER A 90 12.42 5.03 -12.95
CA SER A 90 12.54 3.95 -13.92
C SER A 90 13.92 3.90 -14.58
N LEU A 91 14.71 4.97 -14.43
CA LEU A 91 16.07 5.09 -14.96
C LEU A 91 16.12 4.83 -16.47
N VAL A 92 15.12 5.30 -17.22
CA VAL A 92 15.01 5.12 -18.69
C VAL A 92 16.27 5.59 -19.42
N ASP A 93 16.83 6.73 -19.00
CA ASP A 93 18.04 7.31 -19.58
C ASP A 93 19.36 6.74 -19.03
N TYR A 94 19.30 5.69 -18.20
CA TYR A 94 20.51 5.13 -17.62
C TYR A 94 21.34 4.40 -18.68
N PRO A 95 22.61 4.84 -18.93
CA PRO A 95 23.42 4.24 -19.99
C PRO A 95 23.63 2.74 -19.79
N THR A 96 23.35 1.94 -20.81
CA THR A 96 23.52 0.49 -20.76
C THR A 96 24.99 0.08 -20.64
N ASP A 97 25.27 -1.09 -20.04
CA ASP A 97 26.65 -1.58 -19.91
C ASP A 97 27.30 -1.84 -21.27
N HIS A 98 26.52 -2.30 -22.25
CA HIS A 98 26.99 -2.49 -23.62
C HIS A 98 27.54 -1.21 -24.25
N GLU A 99 26.84 -0.09 -24.07
CA GLU A 99 27.31 1.20 -24.58
C GLU A 99 28.60 1.66 -23.91
N LEU A 100 28.73 1.41 -22.60
CA LEU A 100 29.92 1.75 -21.85
C LEU A 100 31.13 0.90 -22.31
N TYR A 101 30.92 -0.40 -22.51
CA TYR A 101 31.96 -1.31 -23.02
C TYR A 101 32.36 -0.98 -24.46
N ALA A 102 31.39 -0.66 -25.32
CA ALA A 102 31.67 -0.24 -26.70
C ALA A 102 32.51 1.04 -26.73
N ALA A 103 32.14 2.06 -25.95
CA ALA A 103 32.88 3.31 -25.86
C ALA A 103 34.27 3.11 -25.24
N LYS A 104 34.40 2.26 -24.21
CA LYS A 104 35.68 1.90 -23.60
C LYS A 104 36.59 1.20 -24.60
N ARG A 105 36.06 0.23 -25.36
CA ARG A 105 36.83 -0.54 -26.36
C ARG A 105 37.36 0.36 -27.47
N ALA A 106 36.53 1.28 -27.97
CA ALA A 106 36.94 2.25 -28.98
C ALA A 106 38.12 3.11 -28.46
N ARG A 107 38.03 3.62 -27.24
CA ARG A 107 39.11 4.37 -26.59
C ARG A 107 40.37 3.53 -26.40
N THR A 108 40.27 2.28 -25.92
CA THR A 108 41.45 1.43 -25.71
C THR A 108 42.12 1.06 -27.04
N LEU A 109 41.35 0.75 -28.09
CA LEU A 109 41.90 0.45 -29.41
C LEU A 109 42.67 1.65 -29.97
N TRP A 110 42.15 2.85 -29.74
CA TRP A 110 42.82 4.08 -30.13
C TRP A 110 44.17 4.26 -29.41
N PHE A 111 44.22 4.07 -28.08
CA PHE A 111 45.49 4.13 -27.33
C PHE A 111 46.47 3.03 -27.73
N ILE A 112 45.99 1.82 -28.04
CA ILE A 112 46.82 0.73 -28.53
C ILE A 112 47.43 1.09 -29.89
N ALA A 113 46.65 1.68 -30.81
CA ALA A 113 47.13 2.12 -32.11
C ALA A 113 48.15 3.27 -31.99
N LEU A 114 47.89 4.24 -31.11
CA LEU A 114 48.85 5.31 -30.83
C LEU A 114 50.14 4.77 -30.21
N GLY A 115 50.01 3.87 -29.21
CA GLY A 115 51.14 3.27 -28.53
C GLY A 115 51.99 2.39 -29.45
N SER A 116 51.36 1.61 -30.34
CA SER A 116 52.08 0.78 -31.31
C SER A 116 52.78 1.63 -32.38
N ALA A 117 52.15 2.69 -32.88
CA ALA A 117 52.78 3.63 -33.81
C ALA A 117 53.96 4.35 -33.16
N LEU A 118 53.81 4.81 -31.92
CA LEU A 118 54.89 5.44 -31.15
C LEU A 118 56.04 4.46 -30.88
N PHE A 119 55.72 3.21 -30.52
CA PHE A 119 56.71 2.16 -30.29
C PHE A 119 57.52 1.86 -31.57
N LEU A 120 56.86 1.73 -32.72
CA LEU A 120 57.53 1.51 -34.01
C LEU A 120 58.40 2.71 -34.42
N PHE A 121 57.94 3.94 -34.15
CA PHE A 121 58.72 5.15 -34.37
C PHE A 121 59.99 5.16 -33.51
N LEU A 122 59.88 4.88 -32.21
CA LEU A 122 61.03 4.78 -31.31
C LEU A 122 61.98 3.65 -31.71
N ALA A 123 61.46 2.48 -32.07
CA ALA A 123 62.27 1.36 -32.53
C ALA A 123 63.10 1.73 -33.79
N SER A 124 62.54 2.55 -34.68
CA SER A 124 63.26 3.05 -35.84
C SER A 124 64.38 4.03 -35.47
N LEU A 125 64.16 4.91 -34.49
CA LEU A 125 65.19 5.82 -33.97
C LEU A 125 66.38 5.07 -33.35
N LEU A 126 66.12 3.94 -32.68
CA LEU A 126 67.17 3.06 -32.15
C LEU A 126 67.82 2.18 -33.24
N SER A 127 67.45 2.34 -34.51
CA SER A 127 67.94 1.53 -35.64
C SER A 127 67.59 0.03 -35.56
N LEU A 128 66.57 -0.35 -34.78
CA LEU A 128 66.04 -1.73 -34.73
C LEU A 128 65.16 -2.05 -35.95
N THR A 129 64.60 -1.02 -36.61
CA THR A 129 63.74 -1.16 -37.79
C THR A 129 64.18 -0.21 -38.90
N SER A 130 63.77 -0.50 -40.14
CA SER A 130 64.17 0.29 -41.30
C SER A 130 63.57 1.70 -41.27
N PRO A 131 64.32 2.77 -41.64
CA PRO A 131 63.90 4.17 -41.49
C PRO A 131 62.57 4.55 -42.15
N TRP A 132 62.22 3.93 -43.29
CA TRP A 132 60.92 4.15 -43.96
C TRP A 132 59.72 3.76 -43.08
N VAL A 133 59.83 2.68 -42.28
CA VAL A 133 58.78 2.26 -41.33
C VAL A 133 58.64 3.28 -40.20
N GLY A 134 59.77 3.82 -39.73
CA GLY A 134 59.79 4.92 -38.76
C GLY A 134 59.06 6.15 -39.27
N GLY A 135 59.31 6.57 -40.52
CA GLY A 135 58.63 7.71 -41.13
C GLY A 135 57.11 7.55 -41.19
N ILE A 136 56.62 6.39 -41.64
CA ILE A 136 55.18 6.09 -41.73
C ILE A 136 54.56 6.02 -40.32
N ALA A 137 55.19 5.31 -39.39
CA ALA A 137 54.71 5.18 -38.02
C ALA A 137 54.69 6.51 -37.27
N GLY A 138 55.72 7.34 -37.48
CA GLY A 138 55.79 8.70 -36.94
C GLY A 138 54.69 9.61 -37.49
N GLY A 139 54.38 9.53 -38.78
CA GLY A 139 53.26 10.24 -39.38
C GLY A 139 51.90 9.83 -38.79
N ILE A 140 51.65 8.53 -38.64
CA ILE A 140 50.43 8.00 -38.01
C ILE A 140 50.34 8.45 -36.53
N ALA A 141 51.44 8.34 -35.79
CA ALA A 141 51.50 8.78 -34.39
C ALA A 141 51.24 10.28 -34.26
N PHE A 142 51.77 11.11 -35.16
CA PHE A 142 51.54 12.55 -35.19
C PHE A 142 50.08 12.90 -35.48
N VAL A 143 49.45 12.24 -36.46
CA VAL A 143 48.02 12.43 -36.76
C VAL A 143 47.16 12.01 -35.58
N LEU A 144 47.41 10.83 -35.00
CA LEU A 144 46.69 10.36 -33.81
C LEU A 144 46.89 11.35 -32.65
N TRP A 145 48.12 11.78 -32.38
CA TRP A 145 48.40 12.78 -31.34
C TRP A 145 47.61 14.08 -31.53
N LEU A 146 47.56 14.62 -32.74
CA LEU A 146 46.77 15.81 -33.07
C LEU A 146 45.28 15.62 -32.81
N THR A 147 44.73 14.45 -33.16
CA THR A 147 43.29 14.16 -32.91
C THR A 147 42.94 14.14 -31.42
N HIS A 148 43.90 13.83 -30.55
CA HIS A 148 43.73 13.84 -29.10
C HIS A 148 44.02 15.19 -28.44
N GLY A 149 45.10 15.86 -28.84
CA GLY A 149 45.55 17.12 -28.24
C GLY A 149 44.76 18.37 -28.68
N ALA A 150 44.23 18.40 -29.90
CA ALA A 150 43.64 19.60 -30.48
C ALA A 150 42.14 19.80 -30.20
N GLY A 151 41.54 19.06 -29.25
CA GLY A 151 40.10 19.15 -28.99
C GLY A 151 39.21 18.59 -30.13
N MET A 152 39.82 18.01 -31.17
CA MET A 152 39.12 17.29 -32.26
C MET A 152 38.37 16.04 -31.78
N MET A 153 38.52 15.64 -30.52
CA MET A 153 37.64 14.65 -29.87
C MET A 153 36.15 15.02 -29.92
N SER A 154 35.81 16.30 -30.13
CA SER A 154 34.43 16.75 -30.38
C SER A 154 33.87 16.26 -31.73
N TYR A 155 34.73 16.05 -32.74
CA TYR A 155 34.34 15.56 -34.06
C TYR A 155 34.31 14.02 -34.15
N PHE A 156 34.93 13.33 -33.21
CA PHE A 156 34.83 11.87 -33.06
C PHE A 156 33.93 11.53 -31.86
N PRO A 157 32.60 11.52 -32.04
CA PRO A 157 31.65 11.28 -30.96
C PRO A 157 31.91 9.96 -30.22
N SER A 158 32.53 8.96 -30.87
CA SER A 158 32.87 7.67 -30.26
C SER A 158 33.92 7.75 -29.14
N LEU A 159 34.90 8.67 -29.20
CA LEU A 159 35.98 8.76 -28.21
C LEU A 159 35.58 9.54 -26.95
N ASN A 160 34.81 10.62 -27.11
CA ASN A 160 34.32 11.42 -25.97
C ASN A 160 33.06 10.83 -25.31
N ARG A 161 32.46 9.80 -25.92
CA ARG A 161 31.27 9.13 -25.38
C ARG A 161 31.52 8.50 -24.00
N TYR A 162 32.67 7.84 -23.80
CA TYR A 162 32.94 7.13 -22.55
C TYR A 162 32.92 8.03 -21.29
N PRO A 163 33.71 9.13 -21.19
CA PRO A 163 33.65 10.00 -20.02
C PRO A 163 32.29 10.66 -19.83
N ASN A 164 31.59 11.00 -20.93
CA ASN A 164 30.24 11.57 -20.86
C ASN A 164 29.23 10.56 -20.31
N LEU A 165 29.25 9.30 -20.75
CA LEU A 165 28.36 8.26 -20.21
C LEU A 165 28.68 7.95 -18.73
N VAL A 166 29.96 7.97 -18.34
CA VAL A 166 30.36 7.74 -16.94
C VAL A 166 29.90 8.90 -16.04
N THR A 167 30.03 10.14 -16.49
CA THR A 167 29.56 11.31 -15.74
C THR A 167 28.03 11.34 -15.67
N GLN A 168 27.34 11.02 -16.77
CA GLN A 168 25.89 10.87 -16.83
C GLN A 168 25.39 9.81 -15.84
N ARG A 169 25.99 8.61 -15.80
CA ARG A 169 25.64 7.57 -14.82
C ARG A 169 25.77 8.05 -13.38
N LYS A 170 26.88 8.74 -13.07
CA LYS A 170 27.12 9.29 -11.72
C LYS A 170 26.11 10.37 -11.36
N ARG A 171 25.76 11.23 -12.31
CA ARG A 171 24.75 12.28 -12.14
C ARG A 171 23.39 11.67 -11.87
N LEU A 172 22.87 10.85 -12.79
CA LEU A 172 21.56 10.20 -12.64
C LEU A 172 21.45 9.40 -11.33
N LYS A 173 22.51 8.68 -10.93
CA LYS A 173 22.51 7.96 -9.66
C LYS A 173 22.42 8.88 -8.44
N ARG A 174 23.09 10.04 -8.46
CA ARG A 174 23.01 11.03 -7.37
C ARG A 174 21.63 11.66 -7.32
N ASP A 175 21.14 12.11 -8.47
CA ASP A 175 19.83 12.77 -8.62
C ASP A 175 18.72 11.83 -8.12
N LEU A 176 18.79 10.54 -8.49
CA LEU A 176 17.88 9.50 -7.99
C LEU A 176 17.99 9.27 -6.47
N ILE A 177 19.20 9.13 -5.93
CA ILE A 177 19.38 8.91 -4.48
C ILE A 177 18.86 10.11 -3.68
N GLU A 178 19.08 11.32 -4.19
CA GLU A 178 18.58 12.56 -3.61
C GLU A 178 17.05 12.62 -3.67
N TYR A 179 16.48 12.27 -4.82
CA TYR A 179 15.03 12.18 -4.99
C TYR A 179 14.40 11.17 -4.04
N ILE A 180 14.92 9.93 -3.97
CA ILE A 180 14.43 8.90 -3.04
C ILE A 180 14.61 9.34 -1.58
N ARG A 181 15.70 10.03 -1.25
CA ARG A 181 15.90 10.58 0.10
C ARG A 181 14.84 11.62 0.45
N ASN A 182 14.51 12.51 -0.48
CA ASN A 182 13.50 13.54 -0.29
C ASN A 182 12.11 12.92 -0.15
N LEU A 183 11.81 11.87 -0.95
CA LEU A 183 10.57 11.12 -0.84
C LEU A 183 10.43 10.39 0.49
N GLU A 184 11.43 9.58 0.88
CA GLU A 184 11.35 8.78 2.11
C GLU A 184 11.26 9.66 3.37
N GLY A 185 11.88 10.85 3.34
CA GLY A 185 11.86 11.80 4.44
C GLY A 185 12.30 11.21 5.77
N ARG A 186 11.73 11.70 6.88
CA ARG A 186 12.07 11.24 8.24
C ARG A 186 11.26 10.03 8.70
N GLN A 187 10.08 9.78 8.13
CA GLN A 187 9.15 8.76 8.61
C GLN A 187 9.06 7.51 7.72
N GLY A 188 9.72 7.52 6.56
CA GLY A 188 9.74 6.39 5.63
C GLY A 188 8.45 6.31 4.81
N TYR A 189 8.46 6.89 3.61
CA TYR A 189 7.29 6.98 2.74
C TYR A 189 6.76 5.59 2.33
N MET A 190 7.63 4.68 1.89
CA MET A 190 7.26 3.30 1.54
C MET A 190 6.49 2.58 2.66
N HIS A 191 6.91 2.74 3.92
CA HIS A 191 6.21 2.10 5.04
C HIS A 191 4.77 2.62 5.20
N ARG A 192 4.56 3.93 5.01
CA ARG A 192 3.25 4.57 5.18
C ARG A 192 2.26 4.20 4.08
N ILE A 193 2.75 3.94 2.87
CA ILE A 193 1.92 3.48 1.75
C ILE A 193 1.67 1.97 1.72
N TYR A 194 2.38 1.20 2.56
CA TYR A 194 2.22 -0.25 2.65
C TYR A 194 0.78 -0.77 2.86
N PRO A 195 -0.12 -0.11 3.62
CA PRO A 195 -1.51 -0.55 3.78
C PRO A 195 -2.29 -0.71 2.45
N LEU A 196 -1.84 -0.11 1.35
CA LEU A 196 -2.40 -0.32 0.00
C LEU A 196 -2.34 -1.78 -0.47
N VAL A 197 -1.62 -2.64 0.24
CA VAL A 197 -1.62 -4.10 0.03
C VAL A 197 -3.02 -4.73 0.12
N GLN A 198 -3.96 -4.11 0.81
CA GLN A 198 -5.35 -4.58 0.90
C GLN A 198 -6.05 -4.55 -0.47
N PHE A 199 -5.70 -3.57 -1.31
CA PHE A 199 -6.27 -3.39 -2.63
C PHE A 199 -5.47 -4.18 -3.67
N ASN A 200 -4.14 -4.03 -3.68
CA ASN A 200 -3.26 -4.76 -4.59
C ASN A 200 -2.42 -5.84 -3.85
N PRO A 201 -2.73 -7.13 -3.98
CA PRO A 201 -2.02 -8.21 -3.28
C PRO A 201 -0.56 -8.37 -3.73
N ARG A 202 -0.17 -7.83 -4.91
CA ARG A 202 1.21 -7.90 -5.39
C ARG A 202 2.17 -7.15 -4.47
N LEU A 203 1.72 -6.07 -3.82
CA LEU A 203 2.49 -5.32 -2.82
C LEU A 203 2.87 -6.17 -1.60
N GLY A 204 2.13 -7.25 -1.35
CA GLY A 204 2.39 -8.20 -0.27
C GLY A 204 3.56 -9.16 -0.54
N ALA A 205 4.15 -9.11 -1.73
CA ALA A 205 5.29 -9.96 -2.07
C ALA A 205 6.46 -9.76 -1.07
N ARG A 206 7.18 -10.84 -0.77
CA ARG A 206 8.28 -10.85 0.21
C ARG A 206 9.34 -9.77 -0.08
N LYS A 207 9.64 -9.50 -1.35
CA LYS A 207 10.59 -8.45 -1.78
C LYS A 207 10.14 -7.06 -1.35
N PHE A 208 8.85 -6.75 -1.50
CA PHE A 208 8.25 -5.46 -1.17
C PHE A 208 8.04 -5.29 0.34
N LYS A 209 7.62 -6.35 1.02
CA LYS A 209 7.55 -6.35 2.50
C LYS A 209 8.92 -6.05 3.12
N ARG A 210 10.00 -6.62 2.57
CA ARG A 210 11.37 -6.31 3.02
C ARG A 210 11.74 -4.85 2.77
N LEU A 211 11.40 -4.29 1.61
CA LEU A 211 11.63 -2.87 1.30
C LEU A 211 10.86 -1.93 2.24
N ALA A 212 9.59 -2.23 2.52
CA ALA A 212 8.79 -1.46 3.47
C ALA A 212 9.35 -1.52 4.90
N LEU A 213 9.89 -2.66 5.33
CA LEU A 213 10.59 -2.78 6.61
C LEU A 213 11.88 -1.95 6.64
N MET A 214 12.67 -1.97 5.56
CA MET A 214 13.87 -1.13 5.45
C MET A 214 13.56 0.36 5.43
N SER A 215 12.42 0.76 4.86
CA SER A 215 11.91 2.13 4.92
C SER A 215 11.56 2.54 6.35
N LYS A 216 10.85 1.66 7.09
CA LYS A 216 10.52 1.86 8.51
C LYS A 216 11.77 2.00 9.39
N GLU A 217 12.82 1.24 9.10
CA GLU A 217 14.10 1.28 9.83
C GLU A 217 15.05 2.39 9.34
N HIS A 218 14.66 3.15 8.30
CA HIS A 218 15.49 4.16 7.64
C HIS A 218 16.83 3.63 7.09
N THR A 219 16.91 2.32 6.83
CA THR A 219 18.09 1.66 6.24
C THR A 219 17.96 1.50 4.72
N LEU A 220 16.85 1.95 4.13
CA LEU A 220 16.57 1.79 2.70
C LEU A 220 17.67 2.37 1.80
N LEU A 221 18.07 3.64 2.02
CA LEU A 221 19.10 4.29 1.20
C LEU A 221 20.46 3.59 1.29
N ALA A 222 20.80 3.01 2.44
CA ALA A 222 22.04 2.27 2.61
C ALA A 222 22.04 0.96 1.80
N ASN A 223 20.87 0.37 1.60
CA ASN A 223 20.65 -0.87 0.86
C ASN A 223 20.42 -0.64 -0.65
N LEU A 224 19.99 0.56 -1.08
CA LEU A 224 19.81 0.94 -2.49
C LEU A 224 21.16 1.21 -3.20
N ARG A 225 22.05 0.21 -3.24
CA ARG A 225 23.37 0.34 -3.88
C ARG A 225 23.35 -0.13 -5.33
N THR A 226 22.53 -1.12 -5.63
CA THR A 226 22.47 -1.80 -6.93
C THR A 226 21.34 -1.24 -7.80
N LEU A 227 21.52 -1.33 -9.12
CA LEU A 227 20.47 -1.01 -10.09
C LEU A 227 19.20 -1.85 -9.85
N GLN A 228 19.38 -3.12 -9.48
CA GLN A 228 18.26 -4.03 -9.18
C GLN A 228 17.44 -3.57 -7.97
N ASP A 229 18.10 -3.07 -6.93
CA ASP A 229 17.41 -2.57 -5.73
C ASP A 229 16.59 -1.31 -6.06
N THR A 230 17.15 -0.43 -6.89
CA THR A 230 16.43 0.74 -7.41
C THR A 230 15.24 0.33 -8.28
N ARG A 231 15.42 -0.66 -9.14
CA ARG A 231 14.34 -1.19 -9.98
C ARG A 231 13.21 -1.77 -9.13
N ALA A 232 13.56 -2.48 -8.05
CA ALA A 232 12.57 -3.01 -7.11
C ALA A 232 11.84 -1.89 -6.36
N TYR A 233 12.52 -0.78 -6.06
CA TYR A 233 11.89 0.43 -5.50
C TYR A 233 10.89 1.05 -6.47
N HIS A 234 11.29 1.25 -7.73
CA HIS A 234 10.39 1.74 -8.78
C HIS A 234 9.18 0.81 -8.98
N GLU A 235 9.41 -0.50 -9.07
CA GLU A 235 8.34 -1.49 -9.21
C GLU A 235 7.35 -1.43 -8.04
N TYR A 236 7.84 -1.24 -6.82
CA TYR A 236 6.97 -1.03 -5.66
C TYR A 236 6.10 0.21 -5.80
N MET A 237 6.67 1.34 -6.24
CA MET A 237 5.91 2.59 -6.41
C MET A 237 4.85 2.48 -7.51
N VAL A 238 5.13 1.72 -8.57
CA VAL A 238 4.15 1.46 -9.64
C VAL A 238 3.02 0.56 -9.15
N GLU A 239 3.32 -0.50 -8.40
CA GLU A 239 2.29 -1.37 -7.83
C GLU A 239 1.49 -0.65 -6.74
N ALA A 240 2.10 0.27 -6.00
CA ALA A 240 1.43 1.14 -5.03
C ALA A 240 0.45 2.09 -5.73
N LEU A 241 0.86 2.70 -6.84
CA LEU A 241 -0.01 3.54 -7.66
C LEU A 241 -1.23 2.76 -8.18
N ARG A 242 -1.02 1.52 -8.65
CA ARG A 242 -2.13 0.64 -9.06
C ARG A 242 -3.08 0.33 -7.90
N GLY A 243 -2.54 0.03 -6.71
CA GLY A 243 -3.36 -0.19 -5.52
C GLY A 243 -4.16 1.05 -5.11
N TYR A 244 -3.61 2.24 -5.33
CA TYR A 244 -4.33 3.49 -5.11
C TYR A 244 -5.44 3.72 -6.15
N GLN A 245 -5.19 3.41 -7.43
CA GLN A 245 -6.21 3.49 -8.48
C GLN A 245 -7.38 2.53 -8.21
N GLU A 246 -7.08 1.31 -7.73
CA GLU A 246 -8.10 0.33 -7.31
C GLU A 246 -8.92 0.84 -6.12
N LEU A 247 -8.28 1.45 -5.11
CA LEU A 247 -8.97 2.12 -4.00
C LEU A 247 -9.94 3.19 -4.51
N LEU A 248 -9.47 4.08 -5.39
CA LEU A 248 -10.29 5.14 -5.97
C LEU A 248 -11.45 4.59 -6.81
N GLN A 249 -11.26 3.45 -7.46
CA GLN A 249 -12.31 2.78 -8.21
C GLN A 249 -13.37 2.21 -7.26
N GLN A 250 -12.98 1.53 -6.20
CA GLN A 250 -13.90 1.02 -5.17
C GLN A 250 -14.69 2.16 -4.51
N GLU A 251 -14.03 3.27 -4.15
CA GLU A 251 -14.74 4.42 -3.59
C GLU A 251 -15.76 5.04 -4.56
N LYS A 252 -15.52 4.96 -5.88
CA LYS A 252 -16.49 5.40 -6.90
C LYS A 252 -17.65 4.41 -7.01
N GLU A 253 -17.38 3.12 -6.96
CA GLU A 253 -18.38 2.06 -6.98
C GLU A 253 -19.27 2.14 -5.74
N ASP A 254 -18.71 2.33 -4.55
CA ASP A 254 -19.45 2.49 -3.29
C ASP A 254 -20.35 3.73 -3.33
N LYS A 255 -19.81 4.88 -3.76
CA LYS A 255 -20.61 6.11 -3.95
C LYS A 255 -21.70 5.94 -5.00
N PHE A 256 -21.42 5.19 -6.05
CA PHE A 256 -22.41 4.89 -7.09
C PHE A 256 -23.53 4.00 -6.52
N VAL A 257 -23.20 2.97 -5.74
CA VAL A 257 -24.18 2.11 -5.06
C VAL A 257 -24.99 2.90 -4.04
N GLU A 258 -24.36 3.79 -3.25
CA GLU A 258 -25.07 4.67 -2.31
C GLU A 258 -26.01 5.65 -3.04
N SER A 259 -25.65 6.11 -4.23
CA SER A 259 -26.50 6.97 -5.06
C SER A 259 -27.61 6.22 -5.81
N MET A 260 -27.49 4.89 -5.95
CA MET A 260 -28.58 4.05 -6.42
C MET A 260 -29.54 3.84 -5.26
N ASP A 261 -30.66 4.56 -5.25
CA ASP A 261 -31.82 4.23 -4.43
C ASP A 261 -32.32 2.82 -4.81
N PHE A 262 -31.69 1.81 -4.23
CA PHE A 262 -32.16 0.43 -4.25
C PHE A 262 -33.32 0.36 -3.27
N ASP A 263 -34.55 0.54 -3.76
CA ASP A 263 -35.74 0.18 -3.01
C ASP A 263 -35.80 -1.36 -2.90
N PRO A 264 -35.54 -1.96 -1.73
CA PRO A 264 -35.53 -3.41 -1.59
C PRO A 264 -36.90 -4.03 -1.89
N GLU A 265 -37.98 -3.27 -1.67
CA GLU A 265 -39.36 -3.69 -1.99
C GLU A 265 -39.59 -3.87 -3.51
N LEU A 266 -39.00 -3.03 -4.36
CA LEU A 266 -39.14 -3.12 -5.83
C LEU A 266 -38.39 -4.31 -6.44
N LEU A 267 -37.30 -4.74 -5.81
CA LEU A 267 -36.54 -5.93 -6.20
C LEU A 267 -37.26 -7.21 -5.80
N GLU A 268 -37.85 -7.25 -4.60
CA GLU A 268 -38.67 -8.37 -4.17
C GLU A 268 -39.94 -8.49 -5.02
N GLU A 269 -40.57 -7.37 -5.40
CA GLU A 269 -41.73 -7.38 -6.29
C GLU A 269 -41.36 -7.89 -7.69
N LYS A 270 -40.21 -7.48 -8.26
CA LYS A 270 -39.73 -8.01 -9.55
C LYS A 270 -39.33 -9.48 -9.48
N ALA A 271 -38.68 -9.91 -8.40
CA ALA A 271 -38.32 -11.32 -8.20
C ALA A 271 -39.57 -12.20 -8.03
N GLN A 272 -40.60 -11.70 -7.33
CA GLN A 272 -41.90 -12.37 -7.21
C GLN A 272 -42.67 -12.40 -8.52
N GLN A 273 -42.68 -11.31 -9.30
CA GLN A 273 -43.29 -11.27 -10.63
C GLN A 273 -42.58 -12.21 -11.61
N GLN A 274 -41.26 -12.38 -11.49
CA GLN A 274 -40.49 -13.30 -12.34
C GLN A 274 -40.69 -14.76 -11.92
N ALA A 275 -40.72 -15.05 -10.62
CA ALA A 275 -41.10 -16.37 -10.10
C ALA A 275 -42.57 -16.74 -10.42
N GLN A 276 -43.47 -15.77 -10.48
CA GLN A 276 -44.85 -15.97 -10.96
C GLN A 276 -44.90 -16.21 -12.47
N LYS A 277 -44.10 -15.52 -13.28
CA LYS A 277 -43.99 -15.79 -14.72
C LYS A 277 -43.43 -17.19 -15.00
N ASP A 278 -42.41 -17.61 -14.25
CA ASP A 278 -41.80 -18.93 -14.40
C ASP A 278 -42.71 -20.06 -13.87
N ASN A 279 -43.57 -19.79 -12.88
CA ASN A 279 -44.59 -20.75 -12.43
C ASN A 279 -45.86 -20.76 -13.31
N THR A 280 -46.11 -19.73 -14.12
CA THR A 280 -47.26 -19.68 -15.05
C THR A 280 -46.91 -20.23 -16.45
N ALA A 281 -45.62 -20.44 -16.73
CA ALA A 281 -45.12 -21.18 -17.88
C ALA A 281 -44.30 -22.38 -17.37
N ALA A 282 -44.83 -23.56 -17.09
CA ALA A 282 -45.57 -24.47 -17.97
C ALA A 282 -45.93 -25.77 -17.17
N PRO A 283 -46.76 -26.71 -17.66
CA PRO A 283 -46.31 -27.61 -18.72
C PRO A 283 -47.42 -28.04 -19.71
N ALA A 284 -47.30 -27.64 -20.97
CA ALA A 284 -47.97 -28.31 -22.08
C ALA A 284 -46.97 -28.47 -23.23
N GLU A 285 -46.14 -29.51 -23.16
CA GLU A 285 -46.19 -30.62 -24.12
C GLU A 285 -45.13 -31.68 -23.79
N GLN A 286 -45.59 -32.92 -23.76
CA GLN A 286 -44.81 -34.14 -23.64
C GLN A 286 -44.39 -34.65 -25.02
N LYS A 287 -43.25 -35.34 -25.04
CA LYS A 287 -42.77 -36.36 -26.01
C LYS A 287 -42.10 -35.87 -27.30
N GLU A 288 -40.77 -35.88 -27.28
CA GLU A 288 -40.01 -36.79 -28.15
C GLU A 288 -38.66 -37.17 -27.51
N SER A 289 -38.32 -38.45 -27.61
CA SER A 289 -37.18 -39.15 -27.01
C SER A 289 -35.84 -38.82 -27.71
N PRO A 290 -34.69 -39.20 -27.13
CA PRO A 290 -33.39 -38.58 -27.41
C PRO A 290 -32.72 -39.21 -28.64
N LYS A 291 -32.19 -38.37 -29.54
CA LYS A 291 -31.38 -38.81 -30.67
C LYS A 291 -29.96 -38.26 -30.54
N ALA A 292 -29.06 -39.18 -30.22
CA ALA A 292 -27.64 -39.26 -30.57
C ALA A 292 -26.74 -38.03 -30.34
N ALA A 293 -25.78 -38.21 -29.43
CA ALA A 293 -24.53 -37.48 -29.38
C ALA A 293 -23.88 -37.38 -30.77
N GLN A 294 -23.69 -36.16 -31.26
CA GLN A 294 -22.70 -35.87 -32.29
C GLN A 294 -21.45 -35.37 -31.59
N GLU A 295 -20.37 -36.13 -31.79
CA GLU A 295 -19.00 -35.79 -31.43
C GLU A 295 -18.61 -34.43 -32.04
N PRO A 296 -17.81 -33.60 -31.35
CA PRO A 296 -17.23 -32.42 -31.97
C PRO A 296 -16.18 -32.84 -33.02
N ASP A 297 -16.38 -32.36 -34.23
CA ASP A 297 -15.54 -32.52 -35.41
C ASP A 297 -14.06 -32.16 -35.13
N PRO A 298 -13.10 -33.09 -35.23
CA PRO A 298 -11.70 -32.86 -34.85
C PRO A 298 -10.86 -32.13 -35.92
N THR A 299 -11.46 -31.47 -36.91
CA THR A 299 -10.71 -30.91 -38.06
C THR A 299 -10.49 -29.40 -38.05
N LEU A 300 -10.82 -28.70 -36.95
CA LEU A 300 -10.70 -27.24 -36.86
C LEU A 300 -9.34 -26.69 -36.37
N PHE A 301 -8.33 -27.54 -36.15
CA PHE A 301 -6.97 -27.09 -35.82
C PHE A 301 -5.91 -27.83 -36.64
N THR A 302 -5.67 -27.35 -37.86
CA THR A 302 -4.35 -27.49 -38.48
C THR A 302 -3.62 -26.14 -38.40
N PRO A 303 -2.37 -26.11 -37.91
CA PRO A 303 -1.56 -24.90 -37.95
C PRO A 303 -1.15 -24.62 -39.40
N ARG A 304 -1.46 -23.41 -39.87
CA ARG A 304 -0.98 -22.88 -41.15
C ARG A 304 0.49 -22.56 -41.00
N ASP A 305 1.31 -23.52 -41.38
CA ASP A 305 2.74 -23.41 -41.49
C ASP A 305 3.10 -22.99 -42.94
N GLN A 306 4.10 -22.11 -43.01
CA GLN A 306 5.02 -21.84 -44.13
C GLN A 306 4.69 -20.77 -45.17
N GLY A 307 5.68 -19.88 -45.30
CA GLY A 307 5.86 -18.80 -46.26
C GLY A 307 7.04 -17.95 -45.82
#